data_AF-A0A6V7KI40-F1
#
_entry.id   AF-A0A6V7KI40-F1
#
_cell.length_a   1.000
_cell.length_b   1.000
_cell.length_c   1.000
_cell.angle_alpha   90.00
_cell.angle_beta   90.00
_cell.angle_gamma   90.00
#
_symmetry.space_group_name_H-M   'P 1'
#
loop_
_entity.id
_entity.type
_entity.pdbx_description
1 polymer ?
#
loop_
_entity_poly.entity_id
_entity_poly.type
_entity_poly.pdbx_seq_one_letter_code
_entity_poly.pdbx_strand_id
1 'polypeptide(L)'
;MLLVLVIWYTSPQWLAAVARRVLPEGASFILKSRPVWHQGVNTAGVRIAVGYCVLLDVDNIQLARAQQRWRVDIDRLTLDTACLPASSDDAEPALLAQWQARLFAADINIGRLAVLPWDSYAGKVQLVIERQQLSLRYQSELLSLTAKVEGAHFTLDSAEFTAPDVASRLVLCGEADLADSVSQPPLRGALQGRMESGSIPDPLTVALNWQGPQGVLRLEAQHDSTPLVSLPWKMSPDRIDIENGIWRWPYAAQPLSGNVSMTLHDWREGWQQTRIDVRLNMLTQGHNGRANAVLVLGPGRVGLIDSALRFQLTGQANLADISLSATIPGEIRGSVINPTLALLPGSLLRAWGDLRRRRCWRRRAGRWPV
;
A
#
# COMPACT_ATOMS: atom_id res chain seq x y z
N MET A 1 -26.74 32.23 31.31
CA MET A 1 -27.04 30.80 31.54
C MET A 1 -28.00 30.23 30.49
N LEU A 2 -29.18 30.85 30.28
CA LEU A 2 -30.17 30.43 29.25
C LEU A 2 -29.59 30.32 27.83
N LEU A 3 -28.77 31.27 27.40
CA LEU A 3 -28.16 31.26 26.06
C LEU A 3 -27.25 30.04 25.83
N VAL A 4 -26.46 29.67 26.85
CA VAL A 4 -25.57 28.49 26.81
C VAL A 4 -26.39 27.20 26.73
N LEU A 5 -27.50 27.12 27.48
CA LEU A 5 -28.43 25.99 27.44
C LEU A 5 -29.14 25.88 26.09
N VAL A 6 -29.54 27.01 25.48
CA VAL A 6 -30.15 27.04 24.14
C VAL A 6 -29.15 26.60 23.08
N ILE A 7 -27.92 27.15 23.10
CA ILE A 7 -26.84 26.74 22.17
C ILE A 7 -26.51 25.25 22.34
N TRP A 8 -26.51 24.75 23.57
CA TRP A 8 -26.28 23.34 23.85
C TRP A 8 -27.42 22.46 23.33
N TYR A 9 -28.67 22.87 23.56
CA TYR A 9 -29.85 22.13 23.13
C TYR A 9 -29.99 22.08 21.61
N THR A 10 -29.62 23.16 20.92
CA THR A 10 -29.63 23.26 19.45
C THR A 10 -28.33 22.78 18.80
N SER A 11 -27.40 22.20 19.59
CA SER A 11 -26.12 21.67 19.09
C SER A 11 -26.22 20.79 17.86
N PRO A 12 -27.18 19.84 17.74
CA PRO A 12 -27.26 19.00 16.54
C PRO A 12 -27.55 19.81 15.26
N GLN A 13 -28.25 20.95 15.38
CA GLN A 13 -28.67 21.76 14.23
C GLN A 13 -27.53 22.68 13.75
N TRP A 14 -26.88 23.40 14.68
CA TRP A 14 -25.82 24.32 14.28
C TRP A 14 -24.48 23.61 14.03
N LEU A 15 -24.16 22.50 14.72
CA LEU A 15 -22.95 21.72 14.40
C LEU A 15 -23.00 21.18 12.98
N ALA A 16 -24.16 20.68 12.54
CA ALA A 16 -24.33 20.23 11.16
C ALA A 16 -24.12 21.38 10.16
N ALA A 17 -24.63 22.57 10.45
CA ALA A 17 -24.45 23.75 9.60
C ALA A 17 -22.99 24.24 9.55
N VAL A 18 -22.27 24.19 10.68
CA VAL A 18 -20.85 24.55 10.76
C VAL A 18 -19.98 23.51 10.06
N ALA A 19 -20.26 22.22 10.28
CA ALA A 19 -19.52 21.12 9.67
C ALA A 19 -19.55 21.20 8.13
N ARG A 20 -20.68 21.60 7.54
CA ARG A 20 -20.81 21.79 6.08
C ARG A 20 -19.78 22.76 5.47
N ARG A 21 -19.17 23.67 6.24
CA ARG A 21 -18.12 24.57 5.71
C ARG A 21 -16.77 23.90 5.52
N VAL A 22 -16.54 22.78 6.19
CA VAL A 22 -15.26 22.06 6.20
C VAL A 22 -15.39 20.71 5.48
N LEU A 23 -16.61 20.20 5.35
CA LEU A 23 -16.89 18.95 4.67
C LEU A 23 -16.97 19.13 3.14
N PRO A 24 -16.72 18.05 2.37
CA PRO A 24 -16.87 18.06 0.92
C PRO A 24 -18.27 18.51 0.47
N GLU A 25 -18.36 19.04 -0.75
CA GLU A 25 -19.66 19.34 -1.36
C GLU A 25 -20.54 18.08 -1.40
N GLY A 26 -21.83 18.25 -1.08
CA GLY A 26 -22.77 17.13 -1.01
C GLY A 26 -22.64 16.23 0.23
N ALA A 27 -21.71 16.50 1.13
CA ALA A 27 -21.60 15.77 2.39
C ALA A 27 -22.67 16.20 3.41
N SER A 28 -23.23 15.21 4.09
CA SER A 28 -24.14 15.35 5.22
C SER A 28 -23.42 14.96 6.51
N PHE A 29 -23.68 15.72 7.58
CA PHE A 29 -23.16 15.46 8.92
C PHE A 29 -24.32 15.12 9.84
N ILE A 30 -24.25 13.96 10.49
CA ILE A 30 -25.26 13.45 11.40
C ILE A 30 -24.62 13.20 12.75
N LEU A 31 -25.17 13.82 13.78
CA LEU A 31 -24.77 13.58 15.17
C LEU A 31 -25.65 12.47 15.77
N LYS A 32 -25.06 11.37 16.23
CA LYS A 32 -25.80 10.17 16.67
C LYS A 32 -26.58 10.37 17.97
N SER A 33 -26.09 11.24 18.85
CA SER A 33 -26.78 11.64 20.06
C SER A 33 -26.50 13.10 20.36
N ARG A 34 -27.35 13.72 21.18
CA ARG A 34 -26.99 15.01 21.77
C ARG A 34 -25.70 14.83 22.57
N PRO A 35 -24.76 15.78 22.51
CA PRO A 35 -23.59 15.72 23.37
C PRO A 35 -24.05 15.88 24.83
N VAL A 36 -23.31 15.29 25.75
CA VAL A 36 -23.53 15.37 27.20
C VAL A 36 -22.24 15.85 27.85
N TRP A 37 -22.33 16.84 28.75
CA TRP A 37 -21.17 17.29 29.52
C TRP A 37 -20.99 16.39 30.74
N HIS A 38 -19.95 15.57 30.74
CA HIS A 38 -19.50 14.83 31.91
C HIS A 38 -17.99 14.62 31.84
N GLN A 39 -17.23 15.36 32.65
CA GLN A 39 -15.75 15.39 32.62
C GLN A 39 -15.16 15.69 31.22
N GLY A 40 -15.92 16.41 30.40
CA GLY A 40 -15.69 16.59 28.96
C GLY A 40 -17.02 16.60 28.22
N VAL A 41 -16.97 16.67 26.89
CA VAL A 41 -18.12 16.53 25.99
C VAL A 41 -18.13 15.10 25.45
N ASN A 42 -19.19 14.36 25.75
CA ASN A 42 -19.37 12.98 25.31
C ASN A 42 -20.51 12.91 24.30
N THR A 43 -20.35 12.15 23.23
CA THR A 43 -21.41 11.86 22.25
C THR A 43 -21.35 10.41 21.80
N ALA A 44 -22.49 9.82 21.46
CA ALA A 44 -22.55 8.49 20.85
C ALA A 44 -21.84 8.42 19.49
N GLY A 45 -21.49 9.57 18.91
CA GLY A 45 -20.61 9.67 17.76
C GLY A 45 -21.18 10.52 16.62
N VAL A 46 -20.53 10.45 15.46
CA VAL A 46 -20.91 11.20 14.26
C VAL A 46 -20.87 10.30 13.04
N ARG A 47 -21.66 10.66 12.04
CA ARG A 47 -21.64 10.04 10.72
C ARG A 47 -21.51 11.12 9.65
N ILE A 48 -20.62 10.90 8.70
CA ILE A 48 -20.47 11.73 7.51
C ILE A 48 -20.81 10.86 6.31
N ALA A 49 -21.76 11.32 5.49
CA ALA A 49 -22.18 10.61 4.28
C ALA A 49 -22.21 11.55 3.08
N VAL A 50 -21.72 11.08 1.92
CA VAL A 50 -21.78 11.78 0.63
C VAL A 50 -22.89 11.12 -0.19
N GLY A 51 -24.01 11.80 -0.36
CA GLY A 51 -25.23 11.17 -0.90
C GLY A 51 -25.69 9.99 -0.04
N TYR A 52 -25.73 8.79 -0.62
CA TYR A 52 -26.08 7.54 0.07
C TYR A 52 -24.86 6.77 0.61
N CYS A 53 -23.63 7.26 0.36
CA CYS A 53 -22.38 6.59 0.72
C CYS A 53 -21.88 7.08 2.08
N VAL A 54 -21.73 6.19 3.08
CA VAL A 54 -21.23 6.57 4.41
C VAL A 54 -19.70 6.62 4.37
N LEU A 55 -19.15 7.82 4.21
CA LEU A 55 -17.71 8.05 4.18
C LEU A 55 -17.05 7.80 5.54
N LEU A 56 -17.64 8.32 6.61
CA LEU A 56 -17.08 8.23 7.96
C LEU A 56 -18.16 7.83 8.95
N ASP A 57 -17.91 6.78 9.74
CA ASP A 57 -18.75 6.42 10.88
C ASP A 57 -17.90 6.36 12.15
N VAL A 58 -18.23 7.21 13.12
CA VAL A 58 -17.50 7.35 14.38
C VAL A 58 -18.43 7.00 15.53
N ASP A 59 -18.00 6.14 16.43
CA ASP A 59 -18.74 5.77 17.64
C ASP A 59 -18.02 6.26 18.88
N ASN A 60 -18.82 6.73 19.86
CA ASN A 60 -18.39 7.13 21.20
C ASN A 60 -17.18 8.06 21.19
N ILE A 61 -17.46 9.36 21.06
CA ILE A 61 -16.43 10.40 21.09
C ILE A 61 -16.48 11.07 22.47
N GLN A 62 -15.32 11.15 23.11
CA GLN A 62 -15.10 11.89 24.35
C GLN A 62 -14.08 12.99 24.07
N LEU A 63 -14.48 14.23 24.32
CA LEU A 63 -13.65 15.40 24.10
C LEU A 63 -13.44 16.11 25.44
N ALA A 64 -12.22 16.12 25.94
CA ALA A 64 -11.85 16.85 27.15
C ALA A 64 -10.76 17.88 26.84
N ARG A 65 -10.62 18.88 27.70
CA ARG A 65 -9.51 19.82 27.65
C ARG A 65 -8.90 19.95 29.04
N ALA A 66 -7.61 19.67 29.15
CA ALA A 66 -6.86 19.77 30.40
C ALA A 66 -5.52 20.46 30.10
N GLN A 67 -5.13 21.43 30.94
CA GLN A 67 -3.84 22.14 30.81
C GLN A 67 -3.57 22.68 29.39
N GLN A 68 -4.57 23.29 28.75
CA GLN A 68 -4.53 23.79 27.36
C GLN A 68 -4.36 22.73 26.27
N ARG A 69 -4.32 21.44 26.61
CA ARG A 69 -4.30 20.33 25.65
C ARG A 69 -5.70 19.75 25.47
N TRP A 70 -6.04 19.44 24.23
CA TRP A 70 -7.23 18.68 23.91
C TRP A 70 -6.95 17.18 24.04
N ARG A 71 -7.90 16.45 24.61
CA ARG A 71 -7.91 15.00 24.61
C ARG A 71 -9.15 14.54 23.84
N VAL A 72 -8.94 13.72 22.83
CA VAL A 72 -10.00 13.14 22.00
C VAL A 72 -9.89 11.64 22.10
N ASP A 73 -10.85 10.99 22.71
CA ASP A 73 -10.93 9.53 22.76
C ASP A 73 -12.13 9.08 21.90
N ILE A 74 -11.87 8.14 20.99
CA ILE A 74 -12.83 7.60 20.04
C ILE A 74 -12.80 6.08 20.16
N ASP A 75 -13.93 5.43 20.42
CA ASP A 75 -13.94 3.97 20.53
C ASP A 75 -13.73 3.30 19.17
N ARG A 76 -14.45 3.77 18.14
CA ARG A 76 -14.43 3.19 16.80
C ARG A 76 -14.53 4.28 15.74
N LEU A 77 -13.69 4.18 14.72
CA LEU A 77 -13.76 4.99 13.52
C LEU A 77 -13.70 4.05 12.31
N THR A 78 -14.66 4.18 11.41
CA THR A 78 -14.69 3.48 10.12
C THR A 78 -14.65 4.50 8.99
N LEU A 79 -13.69 4.35 8.08
CA LEU A 79 -13.53 5.16 6.87
C LEU A 79 -13.79 4.29 5.64
N ASP A 80 -14.78 4.64 4.83
CA ASP A 80 -15.02 3.97 3.56
C ASP A 80 -14.37 4.73 2.40
N THR A 81 -13.28 4.16 1.86
CA THR A 81 -12.54 4.81 0.78
C THR A 81 -13.28 4.80 -0.56
N ALA A 82 -14.27 3.93 -0.75
CA ALA A 82 -15.13 3.96 -1.93
C ALA A 82 -16.03 5.21 -1.97
N CYS A 83 -16.23 5.87 -0.82
CA CYS A 83 -17.01 7.10 -0.69
C CYS A 83 -16.16 8.38 -0.81
N LEU A 84 -14.83 8.28 -1.01
CA LEU A 84 -14.00 9.48 -1.15
C LEU A 84 -14.34 10.20 -2.47
N PRO A 85 -14.55 11.52 -2.44
CA PRO A 85 -14.73 12.28 -3.67
C PRO A 85 -13.44 12.23 -4.50
N ALA A 86 -13.57 12.21 -5.82
CA ALA A 86 -12.42 12.37 -6.70
C ALA A 86 -11.75 13.72 -6.42
N SER A 87 -10.42 13.74 -6.34
CA SER A 87 -9.66 14.98 -6.21
C SER A 87 -9.87 15.84 -7.46
N SER A 88 -10.47 17.01 -7.31
CA SER A 88 -10.54 17.99 -8.39
C SER A 88 -9.18 18.68 -8.55
N ASP A 89 -8.64 18.71 -9.77
CA ASP A 89 -7.37 19.40 -10.06
C ASP A 89 -7.42 20.92 -9.79
N ASP A 90 -8.62 21.51 -9.69
CA ASP A 90 -8.83 22.94 -9.47
C ASP A 90 -8.70 23.40 -8.01
N ALA A 91 -8.51 22.48 -7.06
CA ALA A 91 -8.36 22.85 -5.64
C ALA A 91 -6.93 23.35 -5.36
N GLU A 92 -6.80 24.55 -4.79
CA GLU A 92 -5.49 25.06 -4.36
C GLU A 92 -4.78 24.04 -3.44
N PRO A 93 -3.51 23.68 -3.72
CA PRO A 93 -2.81 22.68 -2.93
C PRO A 93 -2.66 23.18 -1.49
N ALA A 94 -3.09 22.35 -0.53
CA ALA A 94 -2.92 22.69 0.88
C ALA A 94 -1.43 22.69 1.25
N LEU A 95 -0.90 23.88 1.57
CA LEU A 95 0.49 24.04 1.99
C LEU A 95 0.71 23.40 3.37
N LEU A 96 1.76 22.58 3.48
CA LEU A 96 2.13 21.84 4.67
C LEU A 96 2.31 22.77 5.88
N ALA A 97 3.07 23.85 5.72
CA ALA A 97 3.30 24.82 6.80
C ALA A 97 1.99 25.49 7.27
N GLN A 98 1.07 25.78 6.35
CA GLN A 98 -0.23 26.36 6.71
C GLN A 98 -1.11 25.35 7.45
N TRP A 99 -1.09 24.09 7.02
CA TRP A 99 -1.81 23.02 7.71
C TRP A 99 -1.25 22.79 9.11
N GLN A 100 0.08 22.75 9.25
CA GLN A 100 0.76 22.59 10.54
C GLN A 100 0.50 23.77 11.49
N ALA A 101 0.41 25.00 10.97
CA ALA A 101 0.09 26.17 11.78
C ALA A 101 -1.35 26.14 12.37
N ARG A 102 -2.25 25.32 11.81
CA ARG A 102 -3.63 25.14 12.31
C ARG A 102 -3.73 24.04 13.36
N LEU A 103 -2.66 23.27 13.57
CA LEU A 103 -2.64 22.21 14.56
C LEU A 103 -2.63 22.79 15.98
N PHE A 104 -3.47 22.22 16.83
CA PHE A 104 -3.54 22.55 18.26
C PHE A 104 -2.95 21.42 19.09
N ALA A 105 -2.45 21.73 20.29
CA ALA A 105 -1.93 20.71 21.18
C ALA A 105 -3.02 19.70 21.55
N ALA A 106 -2.84 18.44 21.13
CA ALA A 106 -3.87 17.42 21.22
C ALA A 106 -3.28 16.02 21.40
N ASP A 107 -3.99 15.21 22.18
CA ASP A 107 -3.81 13.77 22.30
C ASP A 107 -5.08 13.10 21.77
N ILE A 108 -4.97 12.38 20.65
CA ILE A 108 -6.09 11.74 19.97
C ILE A 108 -5.88 10.22 20.01
N ASN A 109 -6.79 9.49 20.67
CA ASN A 109 -6.78 8.04 20.75
C ASN A 109 -8.00 7.48 20.00
N ILE A 110 -7.75 6.53 19.12
CA ILE A 110 -8.79 5.76 18.43
C ILE A 110 -8.63 4.29 18.84
N GLY A 111 -9.63 3.74 19.52
CA GLY A 111 -9.64 2.36 20.01
C GLY A 111 -9.63 1.33 18.89
N ARG A 112 -10.31 1.63 17.77
CA ARG A 112 -10.26 0.84 16.54
C ARG A 112 -10.54 1.72 15.31
N LEU A 113 -9.53 1.93 14.49
CA LEU A 113 -9.64 2.46 13.13
C LEU A 113 -9.79 1.31 12.14
N ALA A 114 -10.85 1.31 11.34
CA ALA A 114 -11.03 0.42 10.21
C ALA A 114 -11.14 1.26 8.92
N VAL A 115 -10.31 0.95 7.93
CA VAL A 115 -10.36 1.60 6.61
C VAL A 115 -10.88 0.56 5.63
N LEU A 116 -12.07 0.75 5.09
CA LEU A 116 -12.66 -0.20 4.15
C LEU A 116 -12.03 -0.03 2.75
N PRO A 117 -11.76 -1.16 2.05
CA PRO A 117 -12.11 -2.54 2.42
C PRO A 117 -10.95 -3.32 3.09
N TRP A 118 -9.99 -2.62 3.70
CA TRP A 118 -8.81 -3.17 4.38
C TRP A 118 -9.01 -3.36 5.89
N ASP A 119 -10.21 -3.74 6.32
CA ASP A 119 -10.55 -3.89 7.75
C ASP A 119 -9.76 -5.00 8.45
N SER A 120 -9.17 -5.93 7.69
CA SER A 120 -8.19 -6.90 8.22
C SER A 120 -7.00 -6.25 8.91
N TYR A 121 -6.67 -5.00 8.56
CA TYR A 121 -5.58 -4.24 9.16
C TYR A 121 -6.05 -3.32 10.29
N ALA A 122 -7.33 -3.38 10.68
CA ALA A 122 -7.89 -2.46 11.66
C ALA A 122 -7.12 -2.49 13.00
N GLY A 123 -6.90 -1.32 13.57
CA GLY A 123 -5.97 -1.17 14.69
C GLY A 123 -6.22 0.06 15.54
N LYS A 124 -5.48 0.14 16.64
CA LYS A 124 -5.46 1.30 17.53
C LYS A 124 -4.60 2.40 16.92
N VAL A 125 -5.05 3.65 17.07
CA VAL A 125 -4.29 4.84 16.67
C VAL A 125 -4.06 5.73 17.88
N GLN A 126 -2.85 6.21 18.03
CA GLN A 126 -2.50 7.30 18.94
C GLN A 126 -1.83 8.38 18.13
N LEU A 127 -2.37 9.60 18.20
CA LEU A 127 -1.85 10.76 17.52
C LEU A 127 -1.60 11.84 18.57
N VAL A 128 -0.34 12.26 18.69
CA VAL A 128 0.09 13.30 19.61
C VAL A 128 0.55 14.49 18.80
N ILE A 129 -0.03 15.65 19.07
CA ILE A 129 0.22 16.89 18.36
C ILE A 129 0.78 17.89 19.37
N GLU A 130 2.01 18.34 19.14
CA GLU A 130 2.70 19.30 20.01
C GLU A 130 3.42 20.36 19.17
N ARG A 131 2.90 21.59 19.19
CA ARG A 131 3.44 22.70 18.39
C ARG A 131 3.46 22.33 16.89
N GLN A 132 4.64 22.11 16.30
CA GLN A 132 4.86 21.70 14.91
C GLN A 132 5.32 20.23 14.79
N GLN A 133 5.19 19.47 15.87
CA GLN A 133 5.47 18.04 15.89
C GLN A 133 4.17 17.25 15.91
N LEU A 134 4.07 16.26 15.01
CA LEU A 134 3.01 15.27 14.96
C LEU A 134 3.65 13.89 15.12
N SER A 135 3.21 13.13 16.11
CA SER A 135 3.67 11.76 16.35
C SER A 135 2.49 10.80 16.22
N LEU A 136 2.64 9.81 15.36
CA LEU A 136 1.65 8.79 15.04
C LEU A 136 2.14 7.43 15.52
N ARG A 137 1.29 6.72 16.27
CA ARG A 137 1.45 5.30 16.55
C ARG A 137 0.22 4.56 16.07
N TYR A 138 0.43 3.51 15.29
CA TYR A 138 -0.58 2.56 14.84
C TYR A 138 -0.23 1.17 15.35
N GLN A 139 -1.22 0.42 15.84
CA GLN A 139 -1.02 -0.94 16.30
C GLN A 139 -2.20 -1.84 15.95
N SER A 140 -1.93 -2.92 15.22
CA SER A 140 -2.86 -4.01 14.93
C SER A 140 -2.12 -5.36 15.06
N GLU A 141 -2.77 -6.46 14.67
CA GLU A 141 -2.15 -7.78 14.61
C GLU A 141 -1.18 -7.93 13.41
N LEU A 142 -1.47 -7.26 12.28
CA LEU A 142 -0.72 -7.42 11.02
C LEU A 142 0.19 -6.23 10.70
N LEU A 143 -0.04 -5.09 11.35
CA LEU A 143 0.65 -3.82 11.08
C LEU A 143 0.91 -3.07 12.39
N SER A 144 2.16 -2.67 12.61
CA SER A 144 2.54 -1.66 13.59
C SER A 144 3.34 -0.54 12.91
N LEU A 145 3.15 0.69 13.37
CA LEU A 145 3.80 1.87 12.80
C LEU A 145 4.07 2.87 13.92
N THR A 146 5.29 3.40 14.00
CA THR A 146 5.62 4.59 14.78
C THR A 146 6.34 5.57 13.87
N ALA A 147 5.78 6.76 13.74
CA ALA A 147 6.30 7.80 12.88
C ALA A 147 6.14 9.19 13.49
N LYS A 148 6.97 10.13 13.07
CA LYS A 148 6.97 11.53 13.49
C LYS A 148 7.12 12.45 12.29
N VAL A 149 6.45 13.60 12.33
CA VAL A 149 6.67 14.74 11.45
C VAL A 149 7.06 15.95 12.31
N GLU A 150 8.15 16.62 11.95
CA GLU A 150 8.60 17.88 12.56
C GLU A 150 8.94 18.89 11.45
N GLY A 151 8.08 19.90 11.29
CA GLY A 151 8.16 20.79 10.12
C GLY A 151 8.04 19.99 8.82
N ALA A 152 9.00 20.12 7.91
CA ALA A 152 9.04 19.37 6.66
C ALA A 152 9.76 18.00 6.77
N HIS A 153 10.23 17.60 7.96
CA HIS A 153 10.97 16.35 8.12
C HIS A 153 10.09 15.24 8.67
N PHE A 154 10.04 14.11 7.97
CA PHE A 154 9.34 12.89 8.37
C PHE A 154 10.34 11.82 8.80
N THR A 155 10.08 11.20 9.94
CA THR A 155 10.86 10.08 10.48
C THR A 155 9.94 8.88 10.67
N LEU A 156 10.37 7.74 10.16
CA LEU A 156 9.78 6.43 10.38
C LEU A 156 10.65 5.66 11.36
N ASP A 157 10.28 5.67 12.65
CA ASP A 157 11.03 4.96 13.69
C ASP A 157 10.95 3.44 13.46
N SER A 158 9.74 2.96 13.17
CA SER A 158 9.50 1.58 12.79
C SER A 158 8.16 1.43 12.05
N ALA A 159 8.15 0.61 11.00
CA ALA A 159 6.94 0.00 10.47
C ALA A 159 7.16 -1.50 10.35
N GLU A 160 6.28 -2.27 10.96
CA GLU A 160 6.30 -3.72 10.87
C GLU A 160 5.04 -4.22 10.18
N PHE A 161 5.23 -5.03 9.15
CA PHE A 161 4.17 -5.66 8.39
C PHE A 161 4.35 -7.18 8.43
N THR A 162 3.28 -7.89 8.81
CA THR A 162 3.22 -9.35 8.77
C THR A 162 2.18 -9.77 7.75
N ALA A 163 2.60 -10.55 6.74
CA ALA A 163 1.69 -11.10 5.76
C ALA A 163 0.89 -12.27 6.39
N PRO A 164 -0.46 -12.29 6.32
CA PRO A 164 -1.29 -13.31 6.96
C PRO A 164 -0.96 -14.75 6.54
N ASP A 165 -0.63 -14.96 5.26
CA ASP A 165 -0.62 -16.29 4.65
C ASP A 165 0.78 -16.84 4.35
N VAL A 166 1.82 -15.99 4.39
CA VAL A 166 3.16 -16.35 3.84
C VAL A 166 4.25 -16.41 4.91
N ALA A 167 3.90 -16.25 6.20
CA ALA A 167 4.86 -16.15 7.31
C ALA A 167 6.03 -15.21 6.98
N SER A 168 5.72 -14.12 6.27
CA SER A 168 6.69 -13.11 5.86
C SER A 168 6.54 -11.90 6.77
N ARG A 169 7.66 -11.42 7.29
CA ARG A 169 7.74 -10.26 8.18
C ARG A 169 8.67 -9.22 7.56
N LEU A 170 8.19 -7.99 7.43
CA LEU A 170 8.96 -6.86 6.94
C LEU A 170 9.02 -5.79 8.03
N VAL A 171 10.22 -5.39 8.40
CA VAL A 171 10.46 -4.26 9.31
C VAL A 171 11.18 -3.16 8.54
N LEU A 172 10.65 -1.94 8.57
CA LEU A 172 11.17 -0.77 7.88
C LEU A 172 11.46 0.35 8.89
N CYS A 173 12.47 1.17 8.60
CA CYS A 173 12.71 2.47 9.23
C CYS A 173 13.32 3.43 8.21
N GLY A 174 13.34 4.72 8.52
CA GLY A 174 13.97 5.70 7.66
C GLY A 174 13.43 7.11 7.84
N GLU A 175 13.69 7.95 6.84
CA GLU A 175 13.40 9.38 6.89
C GLU A 175 13.12 9.95 5.50
N ALA A 176 12.40 11.07 5.47
CA ALA A 176 12.11 11.79 4.25
C ALA A 176 11.90 13.28 4.51
N ASP A 177 12.25 14.12 3.54
CA ASP A 177 11.87 15.52 3.52
C ASP A 177 10.62 15.68 2.65
N LEU A 178 9.55 16.14 3.28
CA LEU A 178 8.26 16.39 2.67
C LEU A 178 8.32 17.62 1.75
N ALA A 179 7.47 17.62 0.72
CA ALA A 179 7.26 18.79 -0.10
C ALA A 179 6.41 19.83 0.64
N ASP A 180 6.44 21.08 0.15
CA ASP A 180 5.64 22.17 0.70
C ASP A 180 4.13 21.96 0.53
N SER A 181 3.71 21.10 -0.41
CA SER A 181 2.32 20.71 -0.62
C SER A 181 2.08 19.27 -0.19
N VAL A 182 0.99 19.02 0.53
CA VAL A 182 0.57 17.66 0.94
C VAL A 182 0.15 16.77 -0.24
N SER A 183 -0.10 17.36 -1.41
CA SER A 183 -0.43 16.61 -2.64
C SER A 183 0.79 16.21 -3.47
N GLN A 184 1.99 16.65 -3.06
CA GLN A 184 3.25 16.32 -3.72
C GLN A 184 3.97 15.20 -2.94
N PRO A 185 4.67 14.29 -3.65
CA PRO A 185 5.49 13.28 -3.01
C PRO A 185 6.69 13.90 -2.28
N PRO A 186 7.28 13.21 -1.29
CA PRO A 186 8.47 13.69 -0.60
C PRO A 186 9.63 13.97 -1.56
N LEU A 187 10.35 15.06 -1.31
CA LEU A 187 11.42 15.56 -2.16
C LEU A 187 12.65 14.64 -2.16
N ARG A 188 12.97 14.04 -1.01
CA ARG A 188 14.07 13.08 -0.86
C ARG A 188 13.84 12.22 0.36
N GLY A 189 14.51 11.08 0.42
CA GLY A 189 14.47 10.22 1.59
C GLY A 189 15.20 8.92 1.40
N ALA A 190 15.27 8.19 2.50
CA ALA A 190 15.87 6.88 2.59
C ALA A 190 14.99 6.02 3.50
N LEU A 191 14.56 4.87 2.98
CA LEU A 191 13.95 3.80 3.75
C LEU A 191 14.86 2.58 3.68
N GLN A 192 15.02 1.93 4.81
CA GLN A 192 15.75 0.68 4.93
C GLN A 192 14.93 -0.32 5.72
N GLY A 193 15.19 -1.60 5.53
CA GLY A 193 14.50 -2.60 6.31
C GLY A 193 15.02 -4.00 6.10
N ARG A 194 14.39 -4.90 6.83
CA ARG A 194 14.71 -6.32 6.83
C ARG A 194 13.45 -7.11 6.58
N MET A 195 13.51 -8.05 5.64
CA MET A 195 12.44 -8.97 5.33
C MET A 195 12.90 -10.40 5.60
N GLU A 196 12.07 -11.12 6.35
CA GLU A 196 12.24 -12.55 6.60
C GLU A 196 11.03 -13.27 6.01
N SER A 197 11.26 -14.38 5.31
CA SER A 197 10.21 -15.17 4.68
C SER A 197 10.55 -16.65 4.74
N GLY A 198 9.58 -17.50 5.02
CA GLY A 198 9.79 -18.95 5.05
C GLY A 198 10.23 -19.54 3.70
N SER A 199 10.04 -18.82 2.59
CA SER A 199 10.39 -19.27 1.24
C SER A 199 11.80 -18.89 0.79
N ILE A 200 12.51 -18.04 1.54
CA ILE A 200 13.83 -17.51 1.18
C ILE A 200 14.82 -17.87 2.30
N PRO A 201 15.94 -18.57 2.00
CA PRO A 201 16.86 -19.03 3.05
C PRO A 201 17.52 -17.89 3.82
N ASP A 202 17.92 -16.83 3.12
CA ASP A 202 18.62 -15.69 3.70
C ASP A 202 17.64 -14.53 3.95
N PRO A 203 17.72 -13.89 5.13
CA PRO A 203 17.06 -12.62 5.38
C PRO A 203 17.47 -11.58 4.34
N LEU A 204 16.50 -10.80 3.88
CA LEU A 204 16.71 -9.78 2.86
C LEU A 204 16.80 -8.40 3.50
N THR A 205 17.72 -7.58 3.00
CA THR A 205 17.76 -6.15 3.23
C THR A 205 16.99 -5.46 2.11
N VAL A 206 16.05 -4.60 2.47
CA VAL A 206 15.31 -3.74 1.55
C VAL A 206 15.83 -2.31 1.72
N ALA A 207 16.18 -1.64 0.62
CA ALA A 207 16.60 -0.25 0.65
C ALA A 207 15.95 0.56 -0.47
N LEU A 208 15.30 1.66 -0.13
CA LEU A 208 14.72 2.62 -1.07
C LEU A 208 15.33 3.99 -0.80
N ASN A 209 16.03 4.54 -1.79
CA ASN A 209 16.63 5.88 -1.69
C ASN A 209 16.18 6.72 -2.87
N TRP A 210 15.83 7.98 -2.62
CA TRP A 210 15.41 8.88 -3.69
C TRP A 210 15.80 10.33 -3.46
N GLN A 211 15.91 11.06 -4.57
CA GLN A 211 16.14 12.49 -4.60
C GLN A 211 15.43 13.09 -5.81
N GLY A 212 14.52 14.01 -5.53
CA GLY A 212 13.60 14.59 -6.50
C GLY A 212 12.74 13.52 -7.17
N PRO A 213 12.62 13.53 -8.50
CA PRO A 213 11.74 12.61 -9.23
C PRO A 213 12.37 11.24 -9.50
N GLN A 214 13.47 10.85 -8.85
CA GLN A 214 14.15 9.60 -9.16
C GLN A 214 14.72 8.92 -7.92
N GLY A 215 14.86 7.61 -7.99
CA GLY A 215 15.41 6.81 -6.90
C GLY A 215 15.74 5.40 -7.33
N VAL A 216 16.13 4.59 -6.35
CA VAL A 216 16.44 3.17 -6.56
C VAL A 216 15.89 2.36 -5.41
N LEU A 217 15.12 1.32 -5.73
CA LEU A 217 14.77 0.24 -4.82
C LEU A 217 15.79 -0.89 -4.99
N ARG A 218 16.36 -1.39 -3.88
CA ARG A 218 17.24 -2.56 -3.86
C ARG A 218 16.75 -3.61 -2.87
N LEU A 219 16.88 -4.86 -3.26
CA LEU A 219 16.75 -6.01 -2.38
C LEU A 219 18.02 -6.84 -2.46
N GLU A 220 18.62 -7.12 -1.30
CA GLU A 220 19.89 -7.81 -1.17
C GLU A 220 19.74 -8.94 -0.14
N ALA A 221 20.31 -10.11 -0.41
CA ALA A 221 20.38 -11.15 0.60
C ALA A 221 21.59 -10.89 1.50
N GLN A 222 21.45 -11.11 2.81
CA GLN A 222 22.47 -10.75 3.80
C GLN A 222 23.88 -11.31 3.51
N HIS A 223 23.97 -12.46 2.83
CA HIS A 223 25.22 -13.15 2.51
C HIS A 223 25.57 -13.12 1.00
N ASP A 224 24.94 -12.25 0.22
CA ASP A 224 25.16 -12.14 -1.22
C ASP A 224 25.58 -10.72 -1.59
N SER A 225 26.75 -10.59 -2.21
CA SER A 225 27.30 -9.29 -2.62
C SER A 225 26.62 -8.71 -3.86
N THR A 226 25.82 -9.52 -4.58
CA THR A 226 25.09 -9.08 -5.75
C THR A 226 23.61 -8.87 -5.38
N PRO A 227 22.99 -7.75 -5.77
CA PRO A 227 21.58 -7.52 -5.45
C PRO A 227 20.69 -8.58 -6.12
N LEU A 228 19.66 -9.01 -5.39
CA LEU A 228 18.59 -9.83 -5.95
C LEU A 228 17.69 -8.97 -6.84
N VAL A 229 17.46 -7.72 -6.46
CA VAL A 229 16.65 -6.78 -7.23
C VAL A 229 17.29 -5.41 -7.16
N SER A 230 17.38 -4.70 -8.28
CA SER A 230 17.67 -3.27 -8.30
C SER A 230 16.81 -2.59 -9.36
N LEU A 231 15.90 -1.74 -8.89
CA LEU A 231 14.92 -1.05 -9.71
C LEU A 231 15.18 0.46 -9.64
N PRO A 232 15.93 1.03 -10.58
CA PRO A 232 15.99 2.48 -10.73
C PRO A 232 14.64 2.94 -11.26
N TRP A 233 14.08 3.97 -10.63
CA TRP A 233 12.79 4.51 -11.02
C TRP A 233 12.90 6.01 -11.26
N LYS A 234 12.02 6.50 -12.14
CA LYS A 234 11.79 7.92 -12.42
C LYS A 234 10.31 8.21 -12.35
N MET A 235 9.97 9.37 -11.84
CA MET A 235 8.61 9.81 -11.59
C MET A 235 8.33 11.06 -12.40
N SER A 236 7.15 11.08 -12.98
CA SER A 236 6.52 12.24 -13.59
C SER A 236 5.15 12.43 -12.93
N PRO A 237 4.43 13.53 -13.22
CA PRO A 237 3.12 13.76 -12.60
C PRO A 237 2.18 12.56 -12.71
N ASP A 238 2.11 11.88 -13.85
CA ASP A 238 1.08 10.86 -14.09
C ASP A 238 1.62 9.43 -14.14
N ARG A 239 2.95 9.25 -14.12
CA ARG A 239 3.56 7.92 -14.19
C ARG A 239 4.87 7.77 -13.44
N ILE A 240 5.15 6.55 -12.98
CA ILE A 240 6.45 6.10 -12.49
C ILE A 240 6.98 5.04 -13.45
N ASP A 241 8.19 5.25 -13.97
CA ASP A 241 8.88 4.34 -14.88
C ASP A 241 10.06 3.66 -14.20
N ILE A 242 10.20 2.37 -14.45
CA ILE A 242 11.38 1.57 -14.14
C ILE A 242 11.91 1.07 -15.48
N GLU A 243 13.09 1.55 -15.84
CA GLU A 243 13.79 1.15 -17.05
C GLU A 243 15.08 0.45 -16.66
N ASN A 244 15.39 -0.67 -17.34
CA ASN A 244 16.62 -1.43 -17.09
C ASN A 244 16.79 -1.90 -15.63
N GLY A 245 15.68 -2.15 -14.93
CA GLY A 245 15.73 -2.82 -13.65
C GLY A 245 16.36 -4.21 -13.82
N ILE A 246 17.01 -4.69 -12.77
CA ILE A 246 17.60 -6.03 -12.74
C ILE A 246 16.95 -6.85 -11.64
N TRP A 247 16.82 -8.14 -11.90
CA TRP A 247 16.36 -9.10 -10.90
C TRP A 247 17.11 -10.42 -11.07
N ARG A 248 17.21 -11.15 -9.96
CA ARG A 248 17.88 -12.43 -9.85
C ARG A 248 17.21 -13.26 -8.77
N TRP A 249 17.01 -14.53 -9.08
CA TRP A 249 16.44 -15.52 -8.19
C TRP A 249 17.34 -16.77 -8.17
N PRO A 250 18.29 -16.86 -7.23
CA PRO A 250 19.26 -17.95 -7.19
C PRO A 250 18.74 -19.21 -6.48
N TYR A 251 17.59 -19.13 -5.79
CA TYR A 251 17.11 -20.18 -4.88
C TYR A 251 16.31 -21.30 -5.55
N ALA A 252 15.91 -21.13 -6.81
CA ALA A 252 15.21 -22.18 -7.55
C ALA A 252 16.19 -23.25 -8.05
N ALA A 253 15.66 -24.44 -8.39
CA ALA A 253 16.44 -25.52 -9.01
C ALA A 253 17.18 -25.09 -10.28
N GLN A 254 16.68 -24.05 -10.95
CA GLN A 254 17.38 -23.29 -11.98
C GLN A 254 17.47 -21.83 -11.53
N PRO A 255 18.67 -21.26 -11.33
CA PRO A 255 18.83 -19.83 -11.12
C PRO A 255 18.25 -19.04 -12.28
N LEU A 256 17.46 -18.02 -11.97
CA LEU A 256 16.88 -17.13 -12.96
C LEU A 256 17.42 -15.72 -12.76
N SER A 257 17.57 -14.99 -13.85
CA SER A 257 17.92 -13.58 -13.80
C SER A 257 17.47 -12.87 -15.06
N GLY A 258 17.45 -11.54 -15.02
CA GLY A 258 17.28 -10.75 -16.21
C GLY A 258 16.91 -9.32 -15.89
N ASN A 259 16.20 -8.70 -16.83
CA ASN A 259 15.80 -7.32 -16.70
C ASN A 259 14.30 -7.21 -16.45
N VAL A 260 13.91 -6.10 -15.84
CA VAL A 260 12.52 -5.71 -15.67
C VAL A 260 12.35 -4.28 -16.14
N SER A 261 11.30 -4.06 -16.91
CA SER A 261 10.76 -2.73 -17.19
C SER A 261 9.34 -2.68 -16.68
N MET A 262 8.98 -1.60 -15.99
CA MET A 262 7.66 -1.42 -15.40
C MET A 262 7.21 0.02 -15.50
N THR A 263 5.93 0.24 -15.76
CA THR A 263 5.31 1.56 -15.68
C THR A 263 4.09 1.49 -14.77
N LEU A 264 3.99 2.45 -13.86
CA LEU A 264 2.81 2.70 -13.03
C LEU A 264 2.13 3.97 -13.54
N HIS A 265 0.86 3.89 -13.87
CA HIS A 265 0.04 5.01 -14.34
C HIS A 265 -0.95 5.45 -13.27
N ASP A 266 -1.36 6.72 -13.31
CA ASP A 266 -2.47 7.28 -12.52
C ASP A 266 -2.25 7.13 -10.99
N TRP A 267 -0.99 7.04 -10.57
CA TRP A 267 -0.62 6.70 -9.18
C TRP A 267 -1.07 7.76 -8.16
N ARG A 268 -1.26 9.00 -8.62
CA ARG A 268 -1.72 10.13 -7.79
C ARG A 268 -3.20 10.06 -7.44
N GLU A 269 -3.99 9.33 -8.22
CA GLU A 269 -5.41 9.06 -7.92
C GLU A 269 -5.58 8.00 -6.82
N GLY A 270 -4.47 7.43 -6.34
CA GLY A 270 -4.40 6.46 -5.26
C GLY A 270 -4.17 5.04 -5.76
N TRP A 271 -3.64 4.20 -4.85
CA TRP A 271 -3.20 2.82 -5.17
C TRP A 271 -4.25 1.94 -5.84
N GLN A 272 -5.53 2.17 -5.58
CA GLN A 272 -6.64 1.42 -6.19
C GLN A 272 -6.87 1.78 -7.67
N GLN A 273 -6.51 3.00 -8.08
CA GLN A 273 -6.62 3.44 -9.47
C GLN A 273 -5.35 3.18 -10.27
N THR A 274 -4.21 3.01 -9.59
CA THR A 274 -2.92 2.74 -10.23
C THR A 274 -2.99 1.57 -11.20
N ARG A 275 -2.70 1.83 -12.48
CA ARG A 275 -2.53 0.78 -13.49
C ARG A 275 -1.05 0.43 -13.62
N ILE A 276 -0.76 -0.84 -13.81
CA ILE A 276 0.59 -1.37 -13.93
C ILE A 276 0.78 -2.11 -15.26
N ASP A 277 1.92 -1.85 -15.87
CA ASP A 277 2.45 -2.56 -17.03
C ASP A 277 3.85 -3.06 -16.68
N VAL A 278 4.11 -4.36 -16.85
CA VAL A 278 5.41 -4.98 -16.54
C VAL A 278 5.86 -5.85 -17.69
N ARG A 279 7.15 -5.78 -18.02
CA ARG A 279 7.83 -6.73 -18.88
C ARG A 279 9.07 -7.24 -18.14
N LEU A 280 9.04 -8.52 -17.82
CA LEU A 280 10.12 -9.25 -17.16
C LEU A 280 10.82 -10.12 -18.19
N ASN A 281 12.12 -9.93 -18.35
CA ASN A 281 12.96 -10.82 -19.13
C ASN A 281 13.64 -11.84 -18.21
N MET A 282 13.65 -13.10 -18.62
CA MET A 282 14.17 -14.23 -17.86
C MET A 282 15.17 -15.01 -18.70
N LEU A 283 16.43 -14.92 -18.30
CA LEU A 283 17.52 -15.71 -18.83
C LEU A 283 17.60 -17.04 -18.06
N THR A 284 17.68 -18.12 -18.82
CA THR A 284 17.91 -19.47 -18.32
C THR A 284 19.20 -20.00 -18.93
N GLN A 285 19.92 -20.85 -18.19
CA GLN A 285 21.09 -21.55 -18.69
C GLN A 285 20.98 -23.04 -18.36
N GLY A 286 21.25 -23.89 -19.35
CA GLY A 286 21.21 -25.34 -19.22
C GLY A 286 22.06 -26.04 -20.27
N HIS A 287 21.79 -27.32 -20.52
CA HIS A 287 22.62 -28.14 -21.41
C HIS A 287 22.66 -27.62 -22.85
N ASN A 288 21.55 -27.05 -23.33
CA ASN A 288 21.44 -26.48 -24.68
C ASN A 288 21.83 -24.98 -24.73
N GLY A 289 22.62 -24.51 -23.76
CA GLY A 289 23.08 -23.11 -23.70
C GLY A 289 22.08 -22.16 -23.04
N ARG A 290 22.21 -20.86 -23.34
CA ARG A 290 21.33 -19.81 -22.83
C ARG A 290 20.02 -19.77 -23.60
N ALA A 291 18.90 -19.62 -22.91
CA ALA A 291 17.59 -19.38 -23.50
C ALA A 291 16.87 -18.25 -22.78
N ASN A 292 15.92 -17.63 -23.48
CA ASN A 292 15.23 -16.44 -23.01
C ASN A 292 13.72 -16.64 -22.99
N ALA A 293 13.09 -16.27 -21.88
CA ALA A 293 11.66 -16.21 -21.74
C ALA A 293 11.25 -14.80 -21.29
N VAL A 294 10.12 -14.32 -21.77
CA VAL A 294 9.58 -13.01 -21.48
C VAL A 294 8.21 -13.20 -20.84
N LEU A 295 8.00 -12.59 -19.69
CA LEU A 295 6.70 -12.46 -19.05
C LEU A 295 6.25 -11.00 -19.21
N VAL A 296 5.08 -10.81 -19.80
CA VAL A 296 4.39 -9.52 -19.86
C VAL A 296 3.19 -9.57 -18.92
N LEU A 297 3.00 -8.55 -18.11
CA LEU A 297 1.87 -8.36 -17.19
C LEU A 297 1.23 -7.01 -17.49
N GLY A 298 -0.10 -6.97 -17.56
CA GLY A 298 -0.85 -5.73 -17.77
C GLY A 298 -1.13 -5.39 -19.25
N PRO A 299 -1.79 -4.24 -19.49
CA PRO A 299 -2.21 -3.25 -18.48
C PRO A 299 -3.30 -3.80 -17.57
N GLY A 300 -3.24 -3.47 -16.28
CA GLY A 300 -4.31 -3.79 -15.33
C GLY A 300 -4.05 -3.23 -13.94
N ARG A 301 -4.88 -3.58 -12.97
CA ARG A 301 -4.79 -3.05 -11.59
C ARG A 301 -4.19 -4.09 -10.65
N VAL A 302 -3.39 -3.61 -9.70
CA VAL A 302 -2.89 -4.40 -8.58
C VAL A 302 -3.42 -3.80 -7.29
N GLY A 303 -4.18 -4.58 -6.55
CA GLY A 303 -4.77 -4.17 -5.29
C GLY A 303 -4.39 -5.11 -4.16
N LEU A 304 -4.42 -4.58 -2.93
CA LEU A 304 -4.26 -5.38 -1.71
C LEU A 304 -5.42 -6.34 -1.46
N ILE A 305 -6.54 -6.19 -2.17
CA ILE A 305 -7.75 -7.00 -1.99
C ILE A 305 -8.06 -7.74 -3.29
N ASP A 306 -8.18 -6.99 -4.38
CA ASP A 306 -8.37 -7.55 -5.70
C ASP A 306 -7.40 -6.91 -6.70
N SER A 307 -6.79 -7.78 -7.48
CA SER A 307 -5.93 -7.46 -8.61
C SER A 307 -6.57 -8.09 -9.83
N ALA A 308 -6.39 -7.50 -10.99
CA ALA A 308 -6.85 -8.08 -12.24
C ALA A 308 -5.81 -7.79 -13.31
N LEU A 309 -4.88 -8.72 -13.49
CA LEU A 309 -3.79 -8.60 -14.44
C LEU A 309 -3.80 -9.77 -15.43
N ARG A 310 -3.94 -9.46 -16.72
CA ARG A 310 -3.58 -10.44 -17.75
C ARG A 310 -2.07 -10.59 -17.78
N PHE A 311 -1.61 -11.81 -18.05
CA PHE A 311 -0.21 -12.07 -18.30
C PHE A 311 -0.01 -12.95 -19.53
N GLN A 312 1.17 -12.85 -20.12
CA GLN A 312 1.63 -13.76 -21.16
C GLN A 312 3.09 -14.11 -20.94
N LEU A 313 3.37 -15.40 -20.74
CA LEU A 313 4.71 -15.95 -20.73
C LEU A 313 5.03 -16.51 -22.12
N THR A 314 6.09 -16.03 -22.75
CA THR A 314 6.54 -16.53 -24.07
C THR A 314 8.05 -16.73 -24.10
N GLY A 315 8.51 -17.85 -24.64
CA GLY A 315 9.91 -18.05 -24.97
C GLY A 315 10.39 -19.46 -24.71
N GLN A 316 11.67 -19.59 -24.38
CA GLN A 316 12.34 -20.87 -24.17
C GLN A 316 13.08 -20.89 -22.84
N ALA A 317 13.10 -22.06 -22.21
CA ALA A 317 13.89 -22.33 -21.03
C ALA A 317 14.74 -23.59 -21.26
N ASN A 318 16.05 -23.48 -21.04
CA ASN A 318 16.96 -24.62 -21.15
C ASN A 318 17.31 -25.10 -19.75
N LEU A 319 16.89 -26.32 -19.40
CA LEU A 319 17.23 -26.99 -18.15
C LEU A 319 18.41 -27.96 -18.36
N ALA A 320 18.77 -28.72 -17.32
CA ALA A 320 19.87 -29.66 -17.37
C ALA A 320 19.69 -30.79 -18.41
N ASP A 321 18.48 -31.36 -18.53
CA ASP A 321 18.23 -32.51 -19.43
C ASP A 321 17.15 -32.23 -20.49
N ILE A 322 16.47 -31.10 -20.39
CA ILE A 322 15.25 -30.77 -21.14
C ILE A 322 15.30 -29.31 -21.58
N SER A 323 14.87 -29.04 -22.80
CA SER A 323 14.50 -27.71 -23.26
C SER A 323 12.98 -27.58 -23.33
N LEU A 324 12.48 -26.42 -22.91
CA LEU A 324 11.08 -26.05 -22.90
C LEU A 324 10.86 -24.87 -23.84
N SER A 325 9.73 -24.86 -24.53
CA SER A 325 9.20 -23.68 -25.21
C SER A 325 7.75 -23.49 -24.79
N ALA A 326 7.42 -22.26 -24.40
CA ALA A 326 6.12 -21.94 -23.81
C ALA A 326 5.52 -20.70 -24.47
N THR A 327 4.21 -20.74 -24.69
CA THR A 327 3.33 -19.58 -24.86
C THR A 327 2.15 -19.80 -23.94
N ILE A 328 2.12 -19.11 -22.81
CA ILE A 328 1.15 -19.33 -21.73
C ILE A 328 0.48 -17.99 -21.41
N PRO A 329 -0.70 -17.71 -21.98
CA PRO A 329 -1.54 -16.62 -21.52
C PRO A 329 -2.25 -17.00 -20.21
N GLY A 330 -2.52 -16.01 -19.38
CA GLY A 330 -3.25 -16.22 -18.13
C GLY A 330 -3.74 -14.93 -17.49
N GLU A 331 -4.33 -15.05 -16.30
CA GLU A 331 -4.79 -13.96 -15.46
C GLU A 331 -4.32 -14.17 -14.02
N ILE A 332 -3.92 -13.07 -13.37
CA ILE A 332 -3.66 -12.99 -11.94
C ILE A 332 -4.83 -12.23 -11.31
N ARG A 333 -5.47 -12.85 -10.32
CA ARG A 333 -6.65 -12.33 -9.63
C ARG A 333 -6.52 -12.34 -8.12
N GLY A 334 -7.25 -11.49 -7.42
CA GLY A 334 -7.23 -11.41 -5.96
C GLY A 334 -6.08 -10.58 -5.40
N SER A 335 -5.80 -10.73 -4.11
CA SER A 335 -4.86 -9.85 -3.41
C SER A 335 -3.42 -9.97 -3.92
N VAL A 336 -2.69 -8.85 -4.02
CA VAL A 336 -1.26 -8.85 -4.38
C VAL A 336 -0.38 -9.70 -3.45
N ILE A 337 -0.79 -9.86 -2.19
CA ILE A 337 -0.05 -10.67 -1.20
C ILE A 337 -0.41 -12.16 -1.24
N ASN A 338 -1.55 -12.51 -1.85
CA ASN A 338 -1.97 -13.90 -2.06
C ASN A 338 -2.78 -14.01 -3.38
N PRO A 339 -2.11 -13.88 -4.53
CA PRO A 339 -2.79 -13.88 -5.81
C PRO A 339 -3.13 -15.29 -6.27
N THR A 340 -4.25 -15.43 -6.95
CA THR A 340 -4.60 -16.63 -7.73
C THR A 340 -4.16 -16.46 -9.17
N LEU A 341 -3.65 -17.54 -9.77
CA LEU A 341 -3.19 -17.55 -11.16
C LEU A 341 -4.04 -18.55 -11.96
N ALA A 342 -4.70 -18.07 -13.01
CA ALA A 342 -5.48 -18.87 -13.94
C ALA A 342 -4.83 -18.86 -15.32
N LEU A 343 -4.68 -20.05 -15.92
CA LEU A 343 -4.24 -20.16 -17.32
C LEU A 343 -5.41 -19.96 -18.26
N LEU A 344 -5.21 -19.19 -19.32
CA LEU A 344 -6.22 -18.99 -20.36
C LEU A 344 -6.08 -20.03 -21.49
N PRO A 345 -7.16 -20.27 -22.25
CA PRO A 345 -7.11 -21.06 -23.47
C PRO A 345 -6.02 -20.57 -24.44
N GLY A 346 -5.38 -21.49 -25.15
CA GLY A 346 -4.25 -21.20 -26.04
C GLY A 346 -2.87 -21.40 -25.40
N SER A 347 -2.82 -21.80 -24.12
CA SER A 347 -1.58 -22.20 -23.45
C SER A 347 -0.93 -23.41 -24.13
N LEU A 348 0.32 -23.24 -24.57
CA LEU A 348 1.13 -24.27 -25.23
C LEU A 348 2.48 -24.39 -24.52
N LEU A 349 2.80 -25.59 -24.05
CA LEU A 349 4.12 -25.95 -23.53
C LEU A 349 4.65 -27.14 -24.33
N ARG A 350 5.83 -26.99 -24.93
CA ARG A 350 6.56 -28.03 -25.64
C ARG A 350 7.84 -28.34 -24.89
N ALA A 351 8.16 -29.61 -24.73
CA ALA A 351 9.36 -30.09 -24.07
C ALA A 351 10.10 -31.09 -24.98
N TRP A 352 11.42 -30.99 -25.06
CA TRP A 352 12.27 -31.94 -25.77
C TRP A 352 13.60 -32.12 -25.03
N GLY A 353 14.15 -33.34 -25.04
CA GLY A 353 15.37 -33.67 -24.31
C GLY A 353 15.46 -35.16 -23.94
N ASP A 354 16.55 -35.55 -23.28
CA ASP A 354 16.76 -36.92 -22.84
C ASP A 354 16.11 -37.17 -21.48
N LEU A 355 14.84 -37.56 -21.52
CA LEU A 355 14.06 -37.91 -20.32
C LEU A 355 14.54 -39.22 -19.66
N ARG A 356 15.50 -39.96 -20.24
CA ARG A 356 15.86 -41.32 -19.81
C ARG A 356 16.72 -41.38 -18.56
N ARG A 357 17.31 -40.26 -18.12
CA ARG A 357 18.14 -40.21 -16.89
C ARG A 357 17.33 -40.17 -15.58
N ARG A 358 16.01 -39.94 -15.64
CA ARG A 358 15.10 -40.14 -14.50
C ARG A 358 14.07 -41.22 -14.84
N ARG A 359 14.37 -42.46 -14.47
CA ARG A 359 13.46 -43.60 -14.69
C ARG A 359 12.12 -43.34 -13.99
N CYS A 360 11.04 -43.66 -14.72
CA CYS A 360 9.64 -43.70 -14.34
C CYS A 360 8.83 -42.38 -14.39
N TRP A 361 8.40 -41.98 -15.59
CA TRP A 361 7.11 -41.29 -15.76
C TRP A 361 6.35 -41.81 -17.00
N ARG A 362 5.12 -42.29 -16.77
CA ARG A 362 4.12 -42.56 -17.82
C ARG A 362 3.65 -41.21 -18.38
N ARG A 363 3.70 -41.06 -19.71
CA ARG A 363 3.08 -39.94 -20.41
C ARG A 363 1.58 -39.89 -20.09
N ARG A 364 1.11 -38.82 -19.46
CA ARG A 364 -0.26 -38.33 -19.62
C ARG A 364 -0.17 -36.93 -20.20
N ALA A 365 -0.63 -36.77 -21.44
CA ALA A 365 -0.87 -35.46 -22.01
C ALA A 365 -2.02 -34.82 -21.23
N GLY A 366 -1.73 -33.78 -20.45
CA GLY A 366 -2.76 -32.93 -19.86
C GLY A 366 -3.31 -32.02 -20.95
N ARG A 367 -4.48 -32.34 -21.50
CA ARG A 367 -5.32 -31.35 -22.17
C ARG A 367 -6.19 -30.72 -21.10
N TRP A 368 -6.07 -29.41 -20.93
CA TRP A 368 -7.01 -28.65 -20.10
C TRP A 368 -8.35 -28.55 -20.85
N PRO A 369 -9.49 -28.79 -20.20
CA PRO A 369 -10.79 -28.60 -20.83
C PRO A 369 -11.00 -27.11 -21.17
N VAL A 370 -11.71 -26.91 -22.29
CA VAL A 370 -12.10 -25.62 -22.87
C VAL A 370 -13.04 -24.87 -21.93
#